data_AF-A0A925TBW0-F1
#
_entry.id   AF-A0A925TBW0-F1
#
_cell.length_a   1.000
_cell.length_b   1.000
_cell.length_c   1.000
_cell.angle_alpha   90.00
_cell.angle_beta   90.00
_cell.angle_gamma   90.00
#
_symmetry.space_group_name_H-M   'P 1'
#
loop_
_entity.id
_entity.type
_entity.pdbx_description
1 polymer ?
#
loop_
_entity_poly.entity_id
_entity_poly.type
_entity_poly.pdbx_seq_one_letter_code
_entity_poly.pdbx_strand_id
1 'polypeptide(L)'
;MTLRWNAIILAAGRGPNDPMAKAYGVANKCAIPVGGTPMLARVAKALRESGEVTSTLVSIENRGLATAILGEDAAAIPSAGSAPASVIAAIEQGALTYPILITTADHALLTPAMVRHFCQSTEQSGADFTVGLATAETVLQAYPQTIRTFFRLGKSRLSACNLFALRNERGLKLLARWQYLEPVRKKPWRLVAAFGVEPLLRFIAGTLDLDTALAIVSRKLGLQVSPVFMPFAEAAIDVDKPADKELVEEILKKRS
;
A
#
# COMPACT_ATOMS: atom_id res chain seq x y z
N MET A 1 -6.70 15.09 -20.62
CA MET A 1 -7.52 13.98 -20.11
C MET A 1 -6.89 13.53 -18.81
N THR A 2 -7.62 13.57 -17.69
CA THR A 2 -7.17 12.96 -16.42
C THR A 2 -7.02 11.46 -16.63
N LEU A 3 -5.89 10.88 -16.19
CA LEU A 3 -5.71 9.44 -16.30
C LEU A 3 -6.71 8.75 -15.36
N ARG A 4 -7.39 7.75 -15.88
CA ARG A 4 -8.34 6.93 -15.11
C ARG A 4 -7.60 5.69 -14.65
N TRP A 5 -7.58 5.44 -13.35
CA TRP A 5 -6.80 4.38 -12.73
C TRP A 5 -7.58 3.07 -12.68
N ASN A 6 -6.89 1.94 -12.87
CA ASN A 6 -7.38 0.62 -12.46
C ASN A 6 -6.80 0.34 -11.07
N ALA A 7 -7.62 -0.12 -10.13
CA ALA A 7 -7.16 -0.40 -8.78
C ALA A 7 -7.08 -1.90 -8.51
N ILE A 8 -6.09 -2.32 -7.73
CA ILE A 8 -6.04 -3.65 -7.11
C ILE A 8 -5.98 -3.52 -5.59
N ILE A 9 -6.90 -4.19 -4.91
CA ILE A 9 -6.91 -4.34 -3.46
C ILE A 9 -6.29 -5.68 -3.11
N LEU A 10 -5.15 -5.66 -2.40
CA LEU A 10 -4.51 -6.84 -1.86
C LEU A 10 -5.21 -7.23 -0.55
N ALA A 11 -5.99 -8.31 -0.61
CA ALA A 11 -6.83 -8.80 0.49
C ALA A 11 -6.45 -10.22 0.96
N ALA A 12 -5.29 -10.72 0.53
CA ALA A 12 -4.75 -12.00 0.96
C ALA A 12 -4.57 -12.04 2.48
N GLY A 13 -5.06 -13.10 3.12
CA GLY A 13 -4.86 -13.36 4.54
C GLY A 13 -3.56 -14.13 4.79
N ARG A 14 -3.19 -14.29 6.07
CA ARG A 14 -2.08 -15.19 6.47
C ARG A 14 -2.57 -16.62 6.73
N GLY A 15 -3.64 -17.03 6.03
CA GLY A 15 -4.34 -18.29 6.24
C GLY A 15 -4.98 -18.39 7.63
N PRO A 16 -5.27 -19.62 8.12
CA PRO A 16 -5.99 -19.84 9.38
C PRO A 16 -5.21 -19.37 10.62
N ASN A 17 -3.93 -19.01 10.46
CA ASN A 17 -3.06 -18.54 11.54
C ASN A 17 -2.94 -17.01 11.61
N ASP A 18 -3.70 -16.27 10.80
CA ASP A 18 -3.73 -14.81 10.91
C ASP A 18 -4.20 -14.38 12.32
N PRO A 19 -3.38 -13.61 13.08
CA PRO A 19 -3.72 -13.23 14.45
C PRO A 19 -5.00 -12.40 14.56
N MET A 20 -5.24 -11.53 13.57
CA MET A 20 -6.44 -10.70 13.55
C MET A 20 -7.67 -11.54 13.17
N ALA A 21 -7.56 -12.40 12.16
CA ALA A 21 -8.66 -13.28 11.79
C ALA A 21 -9.09 -14.18 12.97
N LYS A 22 -8.12 -14.73 13.72
CA LYS A 22 -8.38 -15.49 14.95
C LYS A 22 -9.02 -14.65 16.04
N ALA A 23 -8.48 -13.46 16.33
CA ALA A 23 -8.96 -12.60 17.40
C ALA A 23 -10.43 -12.17 17.20
N TYR A 24 -10.87 -12.06 15.95
CA TYR A 24 -12.22 -11.60 15.59
C TYR A 24 -13.12 -12.71 15.02
N GLY A 25 -12.68 -13.97 15.04
CA GLY A 25 -13.49 -15.11 14.60
C GLY A 25 -13.93 -15.08 13.13
N VAL A 26 -13.13 -14.48 12.25
CA VAL A 26 -13.42 -14.38 10.81
C VAL A 26 -12.48 -15.25 9.98
N ALA A 27 -12.90 -15.64 8.78
CA ALA A 27 -12.08 -16.46 7.88
C ALA A 27 -10.86 -15.70 7.30
N ASN A 28 -10.97 -14.39 7.12
CA ASN A 28 -9.89 -13.55 6.60
C ASN A 28 -9.98 -12.16 7.26
N LYS A 29 -8.82 -11.61 7.63
CA LYS A 29 -8.64 -10.28 8.23
C LYS A 29 -9.40 -9.17 7.50
N CYS A 30 -9.49 -9.20 6.17
CA CYS A 30 -10.17 -8.16 5.39
C CYS A 30 -11.69 -8.06 5.67
N ALA A 31 -12.30 -9.11 6.23
CA ALA A 31 -13.71 -9.17 6.60
C ALA A 31 -14.01 -8.57 7.98
N ILE A 32 -12.98 -8.24 8.77
CA ILE A 32 -13.17 -7.68 10.12
C ILE A 32 -13.95 -6.35 9.99
N PRO A 33 -15.07 -6.20 10.72
CA PRO A 33 -15.79 -4.94 10.73
C PRO A 33 -15.02 -3.91 11.54
N VAL A 34 -14.90 -2.72 10.98
CA VAL A 34 -14.31 -1.54 11.62
C VAL A 34 -15.36 -0.45 11.55
N GLY A 35 -15.83 0.04 12.71
CA GLY A 35 -16.98 0.96 12.74
C GLY A 35 -18.19 0.39 11.99
N GLY A 36 -18.50 -0.90 12.19
CA GLY A 36 -19.64 -1.59 11.58
C GLY A 36 -19.50 -2.00 10.11
N THR A 37 -18.42 -1.65 9.41
CA THR A 37 -18.23 -1.97 7.98
C THR A 37 -16.96 -2.81 7.77
N PRO A 38 -17.00 -3.92 7.01
CA PRO A 38 -15.80 -4.70 6.68
C PRO A 38 -14.69 -3.82 6.09
N MET A 39 -13.44 -4.05 6.48
CA MET A 39 -12.31 -3.23 5.99
C MET A 39 -12.22 -3.22 4.46
N LEU A 40 -12.40 -4.38 3.82
CA LEU A 40 -12.45 -4.48 2.36
C LEU A 40 -13.53 -3.57 1.73
N ALA A 41 -14.73 -3.53 2.31
CA ALA A 41 -15.82 -2.67 1.85
C ALA A 41 -15.49 -1.19 2.02
N ARG A 42 -14.80 -0.81 3.11
CA ARG A 42 -14.35 0.58 3.32
C ARG A 42 -13.36 1.02 2.24
N VAL A 43 -12.36 0.19 1.96
CA VAL A 43 -11.34 0.47 0.92
C VAL A 43 -11.99 0.56 -0.45
N ALA A 44 -12.84 -0.41 -0.82
CA ALA A 44 -13.54 -0.40 -2.11
C ALA A 44 -14.44 0.84 -2.27
N LYS A 45 -15.14 1.25 -1.19
CA LYS A 45 -15.94 2.48 -1.18
C LYS A 45 -15.08 3.71 -1.42
N ALA A 46 -13.95 3.85 -0.72
CA ALA A 46 -13.04 4.99 -0.87
C ALA A 46 -12.46 5.10 -2.30
N LEU A 47 -12.11 3.96 -2.91
CA LEU A 47 -11.65 3.91 -4.31
C LEU A 47 -12.75 4.37 -5.26
N ARG A 48 -13.97 3.83 -5.13
CA ARG A 48 -15.12 4.19 -5.99
C ARG A 48 -15.49 5.67 -5.87
N GLU A 49 -15.52 6.20 -4.65
CA GLU A 49 -15.93 7.58 -4.38
C GLU A 49 -14.81 8.62 -4.67
N SER A 50 -13.58 8.17 -4.92
CA SER A 50 -12.46 9.05 -5.27
C SER A 50 -12.66 9.83 -6.57
N GLY A 51 -13.38 9.26 -7.53
CA GLY A 51 -13.50 9.75 -8.90
C GLY A 51 -12.30 9.44 -9.80
N GLU A 52 -11.21 8.88 -9.26
CA GLU A 52 -9.97 8.56 -10.00
C GLU A 52 -9.96 7.12 -10.55
N VAL A 53 -10.68 6.21 -9.89
CA VAL A 53 -10.67 4.77 -10.17
C VAL A 53 -11.84 4.35 -11.05
N THR A 54 -11.57 3.57 -12.10
CA THR A 54 -12.58 3.04 -13.03
C THR A 54 -12.97 1.61 -12.77
N SER A 55 -11.99 0.79 -12.42
CA SER A 55 -12.18 -0.62 -12.11
C SER A 55 -11.44 -0.96 -10.83
N THR A 56 -11.97 -1.90 -10.05
CA THR A 56 -11.33 -2.38 -8.83
C THR A 56 -11.29 -3.90 -8.90
N LEU A 57 -10.09 -4.45 -8.81
CA LEU A 57 -9.85 -5.88 -8.73
C LEU A 57 -9.44 -6.26 -7.30
N VAL A 58 -10.03 -7.30 -6.74
CA VAL A 58 -9.65 -7.81 -5.42
C VAL A 58 -8.78 -9.04 -5.57
N SER A 59 -7.56 -9.00 -5.06
CA SER A 59 -6.71 -10.19 -4.96
C SER A 59 -6.91 -10.87 -3.61
N ILE A 60 -7.53 -12.04 -3.62
CA ILE A 60 -7.98 -12.77 -2.42
C ILE A 60 -8.00 -14.27 -2.67
N GLU A 61 -7.76 -15.09 -1.64
CA GLU A 61 -7.79 -16.55 -1.75
C GLU A 61 -9.19 -17.08 -2.05
N ASN A 62 -10.21 -16.49 -1.43
CA ASN A 62 -11.60 -16.91 -1.54
C ASN A 62 -12.43 -15.84 -2.24
N ARG A 63 -12.72 -16.04 -3.53
CA ARG A 63 -13.58 -15.16 -4.32
C ARG A 63 -14.99 -15.00 -3.71
N GLY A 64 -15.55 -16.05 -3.12
CA GLY A 64 -16.86 -16.00 -2.47
C GLY A 64 -16.91 -15.01 -1.31
N LEU A 65 -15.78 -14.78 -0.61
CA LEU A 65 -15.70 -13.77 0.43
C LEU A 65 -15.74 -12.34 -0.14
N ALA A 66 -15.05 -12.10 -1.26
CA ALA A 66 -15.15 -10.80 -1.94
C ALA A 66 -16.58 -10.54 -2.43
N THR A 67 -17.23 -11.54 -3.04
CA THR A 67 -18.64 -11.45 -3.46
C THR A 67 -19.57 -11.17 -2.27
N ALA A 68 -19.40 -11.88 -1.15
CA ALA A 68 -20.22 -11.67 0.05
C ALA A 68 -20.07 -10.25 0.65
N ILE A 69 -18.89 -9.63 0.51
CA ILE A 69 -18.62 -8.30 1.08
C ILE A 69 -18.97 -7.16 0.12
N LEU A 70 -18.72 -7.34 -1.18
CA LEU A 70 -18.79 -6.29 -2.20
C LEU A 70 -19.96 -6.44 -3.18
N GLY A 71 -20.64 -7.58 -3.20
CA GLY A 71 -21.73 -7.91 -4.12
C GLY A 71 -21.30 -8.83 -5.29
N GLU A 72 -22.28 -9.26 -6.07
CA GLU A 72 -22.10 -10.20 -7.20
C GLU A 72 -21.15 -9.68 -8.29
N ASP A 73 -21.12 -8.36 -8.49
CA ASP A 73 -20.25 -7.71 -9.49
C ASP A 73 -18.79 -7.56 -9.04
N ALA A 74 -18.42 -8.11 -7.87
CA ALA A 74 -17.06 -8.05 -7.36
C ALA A 74 -16.08 -8.81 -8.27
N ALA A 75 -15.21 -8.05 -8.96
CA ALA A 75 -14.09 -8.62 -9.68
C ALA A 75 -13.01 -9.08 -8.70
N ALA A 76 -12.70 -10.38 -8.70
CA ALA A 76 -11.68 -10.95 -7.84
C ALA A 76 -10.84 -12.01 -8.56
N ILE A 77 -9.55 -12.06 -8.21
CA ILE A 77 -8.59 -13.06 -8.65
C ILE A 77 -7.95 -13.76 -7.44
N PRO A 78 -7.49 -15.01 -7.59
CA PRO A 78 -6.68 -15.67 -6.57
C PRO A 78 -5.44 -14.83 -6.21
N SER A 79 -5.14 -14.72 -4.92
CA SER A 79 -3.86 -14.18 -4.47
C SER A 79 -2.71 -15.15 -4.78
N ALA A 80 -1.55 -14.61 -5.11
CA ALA A 80 -0.32 -15.37 -5.31
C ALA A 80 0.49 -15.47 -4.01
N GLY A 81 1.68 -16.09 -4.07
CA GLY A 81 2.56 -16.30 -2.91
C GLY A 81 3.02 -15.02 -2.21
N SER A 82 2.80 -13.85 -2.81
CA SER A 82 2.98 -12.57 -2.14
C SER A 82 2.22 -11.41 -2.78
N ALA A 83 2.24 -10.24 -2.12
CA ALA A 83 1.64 -9.00 -2.59
C ALA A 83 2.12 -8.60 -4.02
N PRO A 84 3.43 -8.40 -4.27
CA PRO A 84 3.90 -8.07 -5.63
C PRO A 84 3.62 -9.21 -6.63
N ALA A 85 3.74 -10.48 -6.22
CA ALA A 85 3.42 -11.61 -7.10
C ALA A 85 1.96 -11.59 -7.56
N SER A 86 1.04 -11.16 -6.69
CA SER A 86 -0.39 -11.08 -7.00
C SER A 86 -0.69 -10.00 -8.04
N VAL A 87 -0.03 -8.85 -7.93
CA VAL A 87 -0.16 -7.77 -8.91
C VAL A 87 0.44 -8.17 -10.26
N ILE A 88 1.61 -8.82 -10.27
CA ILE A 88 2.25 -9.33 -11.49
C ILE A 88 1.33 -10.33 -12.20
N ALA A 89 0.81 -11.32 -11.47
CA ALA A 89 -0.10 -12.31 -12.02
C ALA A 89 -1.38 -11.68 -12.60
N ALA A 90 -1.92 -10.64 -11.95
CA ALA A 90 -3.08 -9.90 -12.45
C ALA A 90 -2.81 -9.23 -13.81
N ILE A 91 -1.62 -8.65 -13.97
CA ILE A 91 -1.19 -8.00 -15.20
C ILE A 91 -0.96 -9.04 -16.31
N GLU A 92 -0.25 -10.12 -16.01
CA GLU A 92 0.05 -11.19 -16.98
C GLU A 92 -1.21 -11.91 -17.49
N GLN A 93 -2.23 -12.03 -16.66
CA GLN A 93 -3.54 -12.59 -17.04
C GLN A 93 -4.43 -11.60 -17.81
N GLY A 94 -3.99 -10.35 -17.99
CA GLY A 94 -4.78 -9.29 -18.63
C GLY A 94 -5.94 -8.77 -17.76
N ALA A 95 -6.00 -9.15 -16.47
CA ALA A 95 -7.03 -8.71 -15.54
C ALA A 95 -6.81 -7.28 -15.03
N LEU A 96 -5.60 -6.73 -15.23
CA LEU A 96 -5.23 -5.40 -14.74
C LEU A 96 -4.37 -4.66 -15.77
N THR A 97 -4.81 -3.46 -16.15
CA THR A 97 -4.13 -2.63 -17.16
C THR A 97 -3.62 -1.31 -16.57
N TYR A 98 -2.54 -0.78 -17.14
CA TYR A 98 -1.99 0.52 -16.73
C TYR A 98 -2.94 1.69 -17.05
N PRO A 99 -2.93 2.76 -16.23
CA PRO A 99 -2.19 2.93 -14.99
C PRO A 99 -2.88 2.22 -13.80
N ILE A 100 -2.07 1.67 -12.88
CA ILE A 100 -2.52 0.79 -11.79
C ILE A 100 -2.26 1.45 -10.43
N LEU A 101 -3.31 1.54 -9.61
CA LEU A 101 -3.26 1.86 -8.19
C LEU A 101 -3.28 0.56 -7.37
N ILE A 102 -2.36 0.43 -6.43
CA ILE A 102 -2.24 -0.74 -5.55
C ILE A 102 -2.48 -0.26 -4.12
N THR A 103 -3.40 -0.92 -3.42
CA THR A 103 -3.65 -0.71 -1.98
C THR A 103 -3.92 -2.04 -1.28
N THR A 104 -3.95 -2.03 0.05
CA THR A 104 -4.27 -3.20 0.88
C THR A 104 -5.67 -3.10 1.48
N ALA A 105 -6.27 -4.25 1.81
CA ALA A 105 -7.61 -4.31 2.38
C ALA A 105 -7.68 -3.88 3.86
N ASP A 106 -6.55 -3.77 4.56
CA ASP A 106 -6.45 -3.33 5.96
C ASP A 106 -6.22 -1.81 6.12
N HIS A 107 -6.28 -1.06 5.02
CA HIS A 107 -6.23 0.39 5.00
C HIS A 107 -7.60 1.01 5.35
N ALA A 108 -8.14 0.66 6.52
CA ALA A 108 -9.54 0.94 6.89
C ALA A 108 -9.90 2.44 6.99
N LEU A 109 -8.90 3.32 7.14
CA LEU A 109 -9.08 4.78 7.19
C LEU A 109 -8.93 5.48 5.84
N LEU A 110 -8.69 4.72 4.75
CA LEU A 110 -8.57 5.27 3.40
C LEU A 110 -9.79 6.11 3.04
N THR A 111 -9.55 7.29 2.47
CA THR A 111 -10.62 8.22 2.07
C THR A 111 -10.53 8.55 0.58
N PRO A 112 -11.66 8.98 -0.05
CA PRO A 112 -11.65 9.49 -1.42
C PRO A 112 -10.61 10.59 -1.67
N ALA A 113 -10.42 11.48 -0.70
CA ALA A 113 -9.45 12.58 -0.79
C ALA A 113 -8.00 12.08 -0.80
N MET A 114 -7.67 11.05 0.00
CA MET A 114 -6.34 10.43 -0.02
C MET A 114 -6.05 9.77 -1.36
N VAL A 115 -7.01 9.01 -1.91
CA VAL A 115 -6.87 8.38 -3.22
C VAL A 115 -6.66 9.43 -4.30
N ARG A 116 -7.48 10.50 -4.29
CA ARG A 116 -7.37 11.63 -5.21
C ARG A 116 -6.00 12.28 -5.16
N HIS A 117 -5.54 12.64 -3.96
CA HIS A 117 -4.22 13.25 -3.76
C HIS A 117 -3.11 12.35 -4.30
N PHE A 118 -3.17 11.05 -3.99
CA PHE A 118 -2.15 10.10 -4.41
C PHE A 118 -2.09 9.98 -5.94
N CYS A 119 -3.22 9.67 -6.58
CA CYS A 119 -3.32 9.55 -8.05
C CYS A 119 -2.84 10.81 -8.77
N GLN A 120 -3.32 11.99 -8.36
CA GLN A 120 -2.97 13.25 -9.00
C GLN A 120 -1.49 13.61 -8.81
N SER A 121 -0.93 13.36 -7.62
CA SER A 121 0.50 13.57 -7.36
C SER A 121 1.36 12.61 -8.19
N THR A 122 0.93 11.35 -8.35
CA THR A 122 1.61 10.39 -9.21
C THR A 122 1.62 10.85 -10.66
N GLU A 123 0.50 11.37 -11.18
CA GLU A 123 0.43 11.93 -12.53
C GLU A 123 1.39 13.10 -12.71
N GLN A 124 1.34 14.07 -11.79
CA GLN A 124 2.20 15.26 -11.81
C GLN A 124 3.68 14.92 -11.74
N SER A 125 4.06 13.88 -10.99
CA SER A 125 5.46 13.49 -10.82
C SER A 125 6.14 12.99 -12.09
N GLY A 126 5.36 12.51 -13.08
CA GLY A 126 5.95 11.87 -14.26
C GLY A 126 6.72 10.57 -13.93
N ALA A 127 6.62 10.01 -12.72
CA ALA A 127 7.30 8.77 -12.32
C ALA A 127 6.59 7.47 -12.78
N ASP A 128 7.35 6.48 -13.24
CA ASP A 128 6.83 5.17 -13.67
C ASP A 128 6.28 4.35 -12.50
N PHE A 129 6.88 4.53 -11.31
CA PHE A 129 6.45 3.94 -10.05
C PHE A 129 6.37 5.01 -8.95
N THR A 130 5.32 4.98 -8.14
CA THR A 130 5.23 5.84 -6.94
C THR A 130 4.85 5.07 -5.69
N VAL A 131 5.31 5.58 -4.54
CA VAL A 131 4.99 5.05 -3.21
C VAL A 131 4.47 6.17 -2.30
N GLY A 132 3.33 5.92 -1.67
CA GLY A 132 2.73 6.84 -0.70
C GLY A 132 3.47 6.77 0.63
N LEU A 133 3.92 7.92 1.11
CA LEU A 133 4.66 8.06 2.37
C LEU A 133 4.08 9.18 3.22
N ALA A 134 4.00 8.97 4.53
CA ALA A 134 3.77 10.05 5.49
C ALA A 134 5.05 10.29 6.29
N THR A 135 5.34 11.54 6.59
CA THR A 135 6.44 11.89 7.48
C THR A 135 6.03 11.69 8.94
N ALA A 136 7.00 11.50 9.83
CA ALA A 136 6.72 11.44 11.25
C ALA A 136 6.08 12.72 11.76
N GLU A 137 6.44 13.87 11.19
CA GLU A 137 5.86 15.18 11.52
C GLU A 137 4.36 15.20 11.22
N THR A 138 3.94 14.78 10.01
CA THR A 138 2.52 14.68 9.65
C THR A 138 1.75 13.78 10.61
N VAL A 139 2.31 12.61 10.93
CA VAL A 139 1.65 11.65 11.81
C VAL A 139 1.56 12.16 13.26
N LEU A 140 2.65 12.68 13.81
CA LEU A 140 2.73 13.13 15.20
C LEU A 140 1.97 14.44 15.44
N GLN A 141 1.78 15.28 14.42
CA GLN A 141 0.94 16.46 14.53
C GLN A 141 -0.53 16.09 14.74
N ALA A 142 -1.03 15.06 14.05
CA ALA A 142 -2.41 14.60 14.20
C ALA A 142 -2.59 13.65 15.40
N TYR A 143 -1.61 12.78 15.66
CA TYR A 143 -1.64 11.76 16.71
C TYR A 143 -0.38 11.80 17.59
N PRO A 144 -0.22 12.82 18.47
CA PRO A 144 1.01 13.00 19.26
C PRO A 144 1.35 11.81 20.17
N GLN A 145 0.34 11.07 20.61
CA GLN A 145 0.47 9.94 21.54
C GLN A 145 0.69 8.60 20.83
N THR A 146 0.77 8.58 19.49
CA THR A 146 0.92 7.31 18.76
C THR A 146 2.31 6.71 18.96
N ILE A 147 2.36 5.45 19.39
CA ILE A 147 3.60 4.68 19.47
C ILE A 147 3.73 3.89 18.17
N ARG A 148 4.29 4.55 17.14
CA ARG A 148 4.55 3.96 15.82
C ARG A 148 6.04 3.93 15.49
N THR A 149 6.48 2.83 14.90
CA THR A 149 7.85 2.68 14.40
C THR A 149 7.97 3.36 13.04
N PHE A 150 8.77 4.40 12.95
CA PHE A 150 9.14 5.04 11.68
C PHE A 150 10.43 4.43 11.16
N PHE A 151 10.49 4.13 9.86
CA PHE A 151 11.77 3.78 9.24
C PHE A 151 12.57 5.06 8.99
N ARG A 152 13.90 4.94 9.05
CA ARG A 152 14.82 6.05 8.87
C ARG A 152 15.61 5.89 7.57
N LEU A 153 15.66 6.96 6.79
CA LEU A 153 16.58 7.14 5.67
C LEU A 153 17.21 8.52 5.80
N GLY A 154 18.49 8.55 6.20
CA GLY A 154 19.17 9.77 6.58
C GLY A 154 18.46 10.44 7.75
N LYS A 155 18.07 11.71 7.56
CA LYS A 155 17.32 12.49 8.55
C LYS A 155 15.81 12.23 8.51
N SER A 156 15.29 11.65 7.42
CA SER A 156 13.86 11.46 7.22
C SER A 156 13.34 10.30 8.07
N ARG A 157 12.23 10.54 8.76
CA ARG A 157 11.45 9.53 9.48
C ARG A 157 10.13 9.35 8.76
N LEU A 158 9.90 8.15 8.25
CA LEU A 158 8.86 7.89 7.28
C LEU A 158 8.01 6.68 7.69
N SER A 159 6.75 6.68 7.25
CA SER A 159 5.84 5.55 7.30
C SER A 159 5.25 5.32 5.92
N ALA A 160 5.13 4.05 5.51
CA ALA A 160 4.42 3.69 4.30
C ALA A 160 2.91 3.93 4.48
N CYS A 161 2.24 4.30 3.38
CA CYS A 161 0.80 4.56 3.38
C CYS A 161 -0.02 3.49 2.66
N ASN A 162 0.54 2.29 2.44
CA ASN A 162 -0.10 1.20 1.70
C ASN A 162 -0.74 1.64 0.37
N LEU A 163 -0.14 2.63 -0.29
CA LEU A 163 -0.55 3.16 -1.59
C LEU A 163 0.67 3.12 -2.51
N PHE A 164 0.53 2.45 -3.64
CA PHE A 164 1.57 2.36 -4.66
C PHE A 164 0.93 2.54 -6.03
N ALA A 165 1.68 3.03 -7.00
CA ALA A 165 1.17 3.12 -8.36
C ALA A 165 2.20 2.69 -9.40
N LEU A 166 1.72 1.97 -10.41
CA LEU A 166 2.43 1.65 -11.64
C LEU A 166 1.79 2.43 -12.78
N ARG A 167 2.46 3.47 -13.30
CA ARG A 167 1.85 4.24 -14.40
C ARG A 167 1.99 3.53 -15.75
N ASN A 168 3.02 2.71 -15.91
CA ASN A 168 3.30 1.97 -17.14
C ASN A 168 4.13 0.71 -16.85
N GLU A 169 4.40 -0.07 -17.89
CA GLU A 169 5.17 -1.31 -17.84
C GLU A 169 6.57 -1.18 -17.24
N ARG A 170 7.20 0.01 -17.29
CA ARG A 170 8.56 0.19 -16.73
C ARG A 170 8.53 0.08 -15.21
N GLY A 171 7.46 0.53 -14.57
CA GLY A 171 7.24 0.39 -13.12
C GLY A 171 7.26 -1.07 -12.66
N LEU A 172 6.88 -2.00 -13.53
CA LEU A 172 6.86 -3.44 -13.23
C LEU A 172 8.23 -3.97 -12.81
N LYS A 173 9.33 -3.39 -13.34
CA LYS A 173 10.70 -3.78 -12.96
C LYS A 173 10.97 -3.60 -11.46
N LEU A 174 10.46 -2.53 -10.86
CA LEU A 174 10.61 -2.31 -9.42
C LEU A 174 9.75 -3.30 -8.63
N LEU A 175 8.53 -3.55 -9.08
CA LEU A 175 7.65 -4.52 -8.43
C LEU A 175 8.22 -5.95 -8.48
N ALA A 176 8.76 -6.37 -9.63
CA ALA A 176 9.45 -7.66 -9.79
C ALA A 176 10.72 -7.73 -8.93
N ARG A 177 11.49 -6.64 -8.85
CA ARG A 177 12.65 -6.57 -7.94
C ARG A 177 12.21 -6.69 -6.49
N TRP A 178 11.09 -6.08 -6.11
CA TRP A 178 10.54 -6.18 -4.76
C TRP A 178 10.09 -7.60 -4.42
N GLN A 179 9.44 -8.32 -5.34
CA GLN A 179 9.07 -9.73 -5.16
C GLN A 179 10.26 -10.61 -4.77
N TYR A 180 11.42 -10.41 -5.43
CA TYR A 180 12.65 -11.13 -5.10
C TYR A 180 13.23 -10.76 -3.72
N LEU A 181 13.03 -9.51 -3.29
CA LEU A 181 13.59 -8.97 -2.05
C LEU A 181 12.68 -9.10 -0.82
N GLU A 182 11.41 -9.42 -1.03
CA GLU A 182 10.42 -9.54 0.04
C GLU A 182 10.82 -10.51 1.18
N PRO A 183 11.45 -11.68 0.93
CA PRO A 183 11.89 -12.58 2.00
C PRO A 183 12.91 -11.94 2.95
N VAL A 184 13.70 -10.97 2.47
CA VAL A 184 14.70 -10.25 3.26
C VAL A 184 14.20 -8.88 3.74
N ARG A 185 12.91 -8.54 3.58
CA ARG A 185 12.36 -7.23 3.92
C ARG A 185 12.57 -6.80 5.38
N LYS A 186 12.68 -7.78 6.29
CA LYS A 186 12.96 -7.54 7.72
C LYS A 186 14.44 -7.24 8.00
N LYS A 187 15.31 -7.23 6.98
CA LYS A 187 16.75 -6.97 7.08
C LYS A 187 17.10 -5.77 6.19
N PRO A 188 16.92 -4.52 6.67
CA PRO A 188 17.08 -3.31 5.86
C PRO A 188 18.41 -3.21 5.11
N TRP A 189 19.52 -3.59 5.74
CA TRP A 189 20.84 -3.60 5.11
C TRP A 189 20.94 -4.56 3.92
N ARG A 190 20.21 -5.70 3.92
CA ARG A 190 20.15 -6.62 2.77
C ARG A 190 19.35 -6.04 1.61
N LEU A 191 18.26 -5.34 1.92
CA LEU A 191 17.49 -4.61 0.90
C LEU A 191 18.36 -3.57 0.21
N VAL A 192 19.09 -2.77 0.99
CA VAL A 192 19.97 -1.73 0.45
C VAL A 192 21.14 -2.34 -0.33
N ALA A 193 21.79 -3.38 0.21
CA ALA A 193 22.90 -4.07 -0.45
C ALA A 193 22.50 -4.65 -1.82
N ALA A 194 21.24 -5.02 -2.01
CA ALA A 194 20.73 -5.51 -3.29
C ALA A 194 20.78 -4.46 -4.42
N PHE A 195 21.00 -3.18 -4.10
CA PHE A 195 21.20 -2.10 -5.06
C PHE A 195 22.67 -1.68 -5.21
N GLY A 196 23.60 -2.33 -4.50
CA GLY A 196 25.05 -2.17 -4.64
C GLY A 196 25.78 -1.80 -3.35
N VAL A 197 27.11 -1.72 -3.44
CA VAL A 197 27.98 -1.38 -2.31
C VAL A 197 27.86 0.10 -1.92
N GLU A 198 27.74 1.00 -2.91
CA GLU A 198 27.58 2.44 -2.64
C GLU A 198 26.36 2.77 -1.75
N PRO A 199 25.11 2.36 -2.07
CA PRO A 199 23.97 2.63 -1.20
C PRO A 199 24.13 1.97 0.18
N LEU A 200 24.79 0.81 0.26
CA LEU A 200 25.05 0.13 1.53
C LEU A 200 26.00 0.95 2.41
N LEU A 201 27.10 1.47 1.85
CA LEU A 201 28.04 2.32 2.59
C LEU A 201 27.36 3.61 3.07
N ARG A 202 26.53 4.23 2.23
CA ARG A 202 25.73 5.41 2.62
C ARG A 202 24.72 5.09 3.72
N PHE A 203 24.07 3.92 3.66
CA PHE A 203 23.11 3.49 4.67
C PHE A 203 23.80 3.24 6.02
N ILE A 204 24.95 2.56 6.02
CA ILE A 204 25.75 2.33 7.23
C ILE A 204 26.27 3.66 7.79
N ALA A 205 26.72 4.57 6.93
CA ALA A 205 27.17 5.91 7.32
C ALA A 205 26.02 6.86 7.73
N GLY A 206 24.75 6.43 7.65
CA GLY A 206 23.59 7.28 7.96
C GLY A 206 23.37 8.44 6.98
N THR A 207 24.01 8.42 5.81
CA THR A 207 23.94 9.47 4.78
C THR A 207 23.02 9.12 3.62
N LEU A 208 22.40 7.94 3.61
CA LEU A 208 21.41 7.55 2.61
C LEU A 208 20.04 8.17 2.91
N ASP A 209 19.78 9.37 2.36
CA ASP A 209 18.45 9.96 2.37
C ASP A 209 17.50 9.33 1.32
N LEU A 210 16.22 9.70 1.39
CA LEU A 210 15.17 9.16 0.53
C LEU A 210 15.42 9.46 -0.96
N ASP A 211 15.74 10.71 -1.29
CA ASP A 211 15.92 11.14 -2.69
C ASP A 211 17.10 10.41 -3.32
N THR A 212 18.21 10.28 -2.59
CA THR A 212 19.37 9.49 -3.02
C THR A 212 19.01 8.02 -3.18
N ALA A 213 18.27 7.43 -2.22
CA ALA A 213 17.84 6.04 -2.32
C ALA A 213 16.98 5.80 -3.57
N LEU A 214 16.00 6.67 -3.84
CA LEU A 214 15.13 6.56 -5.00
C LEU A 214 15.85 6.83 -6.32
N ALA A 215 16.80 7.76 -6.35
CA ALA A 215 17.67 7.99 -7.51
C ALA A 215 18.56 6.77 -7.81
N ILE A 216 19.08 6.09 -6.79
CA ILE A 216 19.85 4.85 -6.96
C ILE A 216 18.96 3.74 -7.53
N VAL A 217 17.77 3.53 -6.97
CA VAL A 217 16.80 2.55 -7.49
C VAL A 217 16.44 2.87 -8.94
N SER A 218 16.12 4.13 -9.23
CA SER A 218 15.75 4.61 -10.57
C SER A 218 16.85 4.30 -11.60
N ARG A 219 18.10 4.64 -11.27
CA ARG A 219 19.26 4.37 -12.13
C ARG A 219 19.52 2.89 -12.33
N LYS A 220 19.41 2.09 -11.27
CA LYS A 220 19.71 0.64 -11.31
C LYS A 220 18.68 -0.14 -12.11
N LEU A 221 17.42 0.30 -12.11
CA LEU A 221 16.33 -0.40 -12.80
C LEU A 221 15.93 0.26 -14.12
N GLY A 222 16.48 1.44 -14.44
CA GLY A 222 16.16 2.18 -15.67
C GLY A 222 14.69 2.58 -15.73
N LEU A 223 14.17 3.14 -14.64
CA LEU A 223 12.81 3.67 -14.51
C LEU A 223 12.81 4.88 -13.56
N GLN A 224 11.76 5.68 -13.57
CA GLN A 224 11.61 6.80 -12.63
C GLN A 224 10.76 6.41 -11.42
N VAL A 225 11.34 6.50 -10.23
CA VAL A 225 10.63 6.27 -8.95
C VAL A 225 10.52 7.59 -8.19
N SER A 226 9.33 7.90 -7.69
CA SER A 226 9.10 9.10 -6.87
C SER A 226 8.30 8.76 -5.62
N PRO A 227 8.56 9.42 -4.48
CA PRO A 227 7.63 9.36 -3.36
C PRO A 227 6.42 10.25 -3.68
N VAL A 228 5.28 9.92 -3.08
CA VAL A 228 4.15 10.84 -2.93
C VAL A 228 3.94 11.06 -1.45
N PHE A 229 4.20 12.28 -0.99
CA PHE A 229 3.98 12.63 0.41
C PHE A 229 2.49 12.84 0.68
N MET A 230 1.94 12.03 1.58
CA MET A 230 0.54 12.08 1.98
C MET A 230 0.40 13.11 3.11
N PRO A 231 -0.42 14.18 2.94
CA PRO A 231 -0.68 15.15 4.00
C PRO A 231 -1.69 14.63 5.04
N PHE A 232 -2.06 13.35 4.96
CA PHE A 232 -3.04 12.70 5.83
C PHE A 232 -2.34 11.69 6.72
N ALA A 233 -2.32 11.95 8.03
CA ALA A 233 -1.69 11.05 9.01
C ALA A 233 -2.30 9.65 8.97
N GLU A 234 -3.61 9.57 8.72
CA GLU A 234 -4.36 8.32 8.69
C GLU A 234 -4.03 7.45 7.48
N ALA A 235 -3.45 8.02 6.42
CA ALA A 235 -2.96 7.23 5.30
C ALA A 235 -1.84 6.28 5.75
N ALA A 236 -1.15 6.60 6.84
CA ALA A 236 -0.11 5.75 7.43
C ALA A 236 -0.65 4.79 8.51
N ILE A 237 -1.96 4.66 8.69
CA ILE A 237 -2.58 3.81 9.72
C ILE A 237 -3.28 2.62 9.06
N ASP A 238 -2.68 1.45 9.25
CA ASP A 238 -3.20 0.12 8.95
C ASP A 238 -3.70 -0.58 10.21
N VAL A 239 -4.54 -1.60 10.02
CA VAL A 239 -5.11 -2.40 11.11
C VAL A 239 -4.38 -3.74 11.17
N ASP A 240 -3.30 -3.89 11.92
CA ASP A 240 -2.51 -5.14 11.99
C ASP A 240 -2.66 -5.90 13.32
N LYS A 241 -3.05 -5.20 14.38
CA LYS A 241 -3.30 -5.75 15.73
C LYS A 241 -4.60 -5.17 16.32
N PRO A 242 -5.16 -5.79 17.39
CA PRO A 242 -6.39 -5.29 18.02
C PRO A 242 -6.33 -3.83 18.45
N ALA A 243 -5.20 -3.38 19.01
CA ALA A 243 -5.00 -1.98 19.39
C ALA A 243 -5.07 -1.00 18.18
N ASP A 244 -4.71 -1.45 16.97
CA ASP A 244 -4.86 -0.60 15.77
C ASP A 244 -6.34 -0.47 15.42
N LYS A 245 -7.13 -1.55 15.55
CA LYS A 245 -8.57 -1.50 15.31
C LYS A 245 -9.25 -0.52 16.27
N GLU A 246 -8.90 -0.57 17.56
CA GLU A 246 -9.43 0.35 18.57
C GLU A 246 -9.16 1.81 18.19
N LEU A 247 -7.89 2.13 17.87
CA LEU A 247 -7.51 3.46 17.40
C LEU A 247 -8.31 3.89 16.16
N VAL A 248 -8.43 3.00 15.17
CA VAL A 248 -9.17 3.29 13.95
C VAL A 248 -10.65 3.53 14.24
N GLU A 249 -11.26 2.79 15.16
CA GLU A 249 -12.66 3.01 15.56
C GLU A 249 -12.87 4.34 16.26
N GLU A 250 -11.93 4.77 17.11
CA GLU A 250 -11.97 6.09 17.72
C GLU A 250 -11.87 7.20 16.67
N ILE A 251 -10.98 7.05 15.70
CA ILE A 251 -10.83 8.02 14.60
C ILE A 251 -12.13 8.10 13.79
N LEU A 252 -12.74 6.97 13.45
CA LEU A 252 -13.99 6.95 12.69
C LEU A 252 -15.16 7.56 13.45
N LYS A 253 -15.26 7.35 14.77
CA LYS A 253 -16.26 8.00 15.61
C LYS A 253 -16.15 9.52 15.57
N LYS A 254 -14.92 10.07 15.53
CA LYS A 254 -14.68 11.52 15.43
C LYS A 254 -15.00 12.12 14.05
N ARG A 255 -15.10 11.29 13.01
CA ARG A 255 -15.44 11.71 11.64
C ARG A 255 -16.95 11.70 11.37
N SER A 256 -17.73 11.10 12.27
CA SER A 256 -19.18 10.90 12.13
C SER A 256 -19.98 12.04 12.73
#